data_AF-A0A9E3B930-F1
#
_entry.id   AF-A0A9E3B930-F1
#
_cell.length_a   1.000
_cell.length_b   1.000
_cell.length_c   1.000
_cell.angle_alpha   90.00
_cell.angle_beta   90.00
_cell.angle_gamma   90.00
#
_symmetry.space_group_name_H-M   'P 1'
#
loop_
_entity.id
_entity.type
_entity.pdbx_description
1 polymer ?
#
loop_
_entity_poly.entity_id
_entity_poly.type
_entity_poly.pdbx_seq_one_letter_code
_entity_poly.pdbx_strand_id
1 'polypeptide(L)'
;MRNRKTYFLDLQTLLTYLSAQSCELITELKVSGQTARGSIILKEGKIVHCLLRLQNGLQLTGEQAYREIETCTQWQVELEQPEEKKKKPSPVQFSPQLEPPPFFSTPPGSTNNLWYSPPLRQKRPLDPALLQNVSMKERLILRSVFAMINGKRCCEEIKAQLRLSPRDIDDALASLRALDLIE
;
A
#
# COMPACT_ATOMS: atom_id res chain seq x y z
N MET A 1 19.41 2.96 7.83
CA MET A 1 19.80 4.32 7.41
C MET A 1 19.33 4.47 5.97
N ARG A 2 18.52 5.47 5.63
CA ARG A 2 18.04 5.64 4.25
C ARG A 2 19.19 6.24 3.43
N ASN A 3 19.60 5.56 2.36
CA ASN A 3 20.63 6.07 1.45
C ASN A 3 19.98 7.05 0.48
N ARG A 4 19.96 8.34 0.86
CA ARG A 4 19.46 9.43 0.01
C ARG A 4 20.63 10.06 -0.73
N LYS A 5 20.59 10.03 -2.06
CA LYS A 5 21.59 10.67 -2.92
C LYS A 5 20.90 11.71 -3.81
N THR A 6 21.52 12.87 -3.94
CA THR A 6 21.03 13.92 -4.84
C THR A 6 21.81 13.84 -6.15
N TYR A 7 21.07 13.79 -7.26
CA TYR A 7 21.57 13.77 -8.62
C TYR A 7 21.08 15.03 -9.34
N PHE A 8 21.95 15.59 -10.18
CA PHE A 8 21.65 16.74 -11.03
C PHE A 8 21.66 16.26 -12.48
N LEU A 9 20.68 15.46 -12.84
CA LEU A 9 20.55 14.80 -14.14
C LEU A 9 19.13 15.00 -14.66
N ASP A 10 18.97 14.98 -15.98
CA ASP A 10 17.64 14.89 -16.57
C ASP A 10 16.97 13.56 -16.19
N LEU A 11 15.64 13.57 -16.19
CA LEU A 11 14.85 12.41 -15.78
C LEU A 11 15.19 11.18 -16.64
N GLN A 12 15.35 11.32 -17.95
CA GLN A 12 15.58 10.20 -18.86
C GLN A 12 16.92 9.49 -18.58
N THR A 13 17.99 10.26 -18.37
CA THR A 13 19.30 9.74 -17.95
C THR A 13 19.21 9.06 -16.59
N LEU A 14 18.47 9.64 -15.65
CA LEU A 14 18.30 9.10 -14.31
C LEU A 14 17.52 7.76 -14.34
N LEU A 15 16.44 7.67 -15.12
CA LEU A 15 15.67 6.44 -15.33
C LEU A 15 16.54 5.35 -15.96
N THR A 16 17.38 5.72 -16.93
CA THR A 16 18.31 4.79 -17.58
C THR A 16 19.33 4.25 -16.58
N TYR A 17 19.91 5.13 -15.76
CA TYR A 17 20.90 4.78 -14.73
C TYR A 17 20.31 3.89 -13.63
N LEU A 18 19.04 4.12 -13.26
CA LEU A 18 18.35 3.40 -12.19
C LEU A 18 17.47 2.25 -12.70
N SER A 19 17.56 1.91 -13.98
CA SER A 19 16.70 0.90 -14.62
C SER A 19 16.77 -0.48 -13.97
N ALA A 20 17.90 -0.84 -13.35
CA ALA A 20 18.08 -2.11 -12.66
C ALA A 20 17.63 -2.10 -11.19
N GLN A 21 17.18 -0.96 -10.65
CA GLN A 21 16.93 -0.77 -9.21
C GLN A 21 15.50 -0.29 -8.96
N SER A 22 14.97 -0.66 -7.78
CA SER A 22 13.73 -0.07 -7.26
C SER A 22 14.08 1.12 -6.39
N CYS A 23 13.54 2.29 -6.73
CA CYS A 23 13.88 3.53 -6.05
C CYS A 23 12.78 4.56 -6.17
N GLU A 24 12.73 5.46 -5.20
CA GLU A 24 11.89 6.65 -5.23
C GLU A 24 12.75 7.85 -5.66
N LEU A 25 12.34 8.51 -6.74
CA LEU A 25 12.89 9.78 -7.20
C LEU A 25 12.02 10.89 -6.66
N ILE A 26 12.59 11.75 -5.82
CA ILE A 26 11.90 12.89 -5.24
C ILE A 26 12.48 14.16 -5.85
N THR A 27 11.63 15.07 -6.26
CA THR A 27 12.04 16.39 -6.71
C THR A 27 11.18 17.47 -6.06
N GLU A 28 11.70 18.69 -6.01
CA GLU A 28 10.99 19.87 -5.54
C GLU A 28 11.06 20.91 -6.65
N LEU A 29 9.89 21.38 -7.10
CA LEU A 29 9.76 22.36 -8.16
C LEU A 29 8.74 23.44 -7.78
N LYS A 30 8.66 24.49 -8.59
CA LYS A 30 7.63 25.53 -8.44
C LYS A 30 6.68 25.48 -9.63
N VAL A 31 5.43 25.12 -9.38
CA VAL A 31 4.36 25.10 -10.40
C VAL A 31 3.44 26.28 -10.12
N SER A 32 3.29 27.18 -11.09
CA SER A 32 2.47 28.40 -10.97
C SER A 32 2.81 29.24 -9.72
N GLY A 33 4.09 29.34 -9.38
CA GLY A 33 4.59 30.07 -8.22
C GLY A 33 4.44 29.35 -6.87
N GLN A 34 3.82 28.16 -6.84
CA GLN A 34 3.67 27.34 -5.64
C GLN A 34 4.72 26.24 -5.58
N THR A 35 5.31 26.01 -4.41
CA THR A 35 6.21 24.88 -4.21
C THR A 35 5.42 23.58 -4.33
N ALA A 36 5.91 22.68 -5.16
CA ALA A 36 5.36 21.36 -5.39
C ALA A 36 6.47 20.31 -5.21
N ARG A 37 6.08 19.16 -4.66
CA ARG A 37 6.96 18.02 -4.46
C ARG A 37 6.56 16.89 -5.38
N GLY A 38 7.44 16.56 -6.32
CA GLY A 38 7.33 15.42 -7.21
C GLY A 38 7.87 14.16 -6.54
N SER A 39 7.20 13.03 -6.75
CA SER A 39 7.68 11.70 -6.39
C SER A 39 7.39 10.74 -7.55
N ILE A 40 8.42 10.04 -8.01
CA ILE A 40 8.36 8.98 -9.01
C ILE A 40 8.87 7.70 -8.36
N ILE A 41 8.05 6.66 -8.33
CA ILE A 41 8.45 5.33 -7.87
C ILE A 41 8.81 4.49 -9.08
N LEU A 42 10.09 4.12 -9.17
CA LEU A 42 10.57 3.12 -10.10
C LEU A 42 10.59 1.74 -9.45
N LYS A 43 10.09 0.75 -10.19
CA LYS A 43 10.33 -0.66 -9.89
C LYS A 43 10.73 -1.36 -11.17
N GLU A 44 11.86 -2.08 -11.12
CA GLU A 44 12.36 -2.86 -12.26
C GLU A 44 12.47 -2.02 -13.55
N GLY A 45 12.92 -0.77 -13.42
CA GLY A 45 13.09 0.15 -14.55
C GLY A 45 11.81 0.71 -15.15
N LYS A 46 10.66 0.46 -14.52
CA LYS A 46 9.35 1.01 -14.91
C LYS A 46 8.85 2.01 -13.87
N ILE A 47 8.25 3.09 -14.34
CA ILE A 47 7.55 4.04 -13.48
C ILE A 47 6.23 3.40 -13.06
N VAL A 48 6.13 3.04 -11.78
CA VAL A 48 4.92 2.44 -11.19
C VAL A 48 4.01 3.51 -10.61
N HIS A 49 4.58 4.61 -10.14
CA HIS A 49 3.83 5.71 -9.58
C HIS A 49 4.49 7.04 -9.95
N CYS A 50 3.68 8.02 -10.35
CA CYS A 50 4.11 9.39 -10.57
C CYS A 50 3.11 10.31 -9.89
N LEU A 51 3.62 11.15 -9.01
CA LEU A 51 2.85 11.95 -8.09
C LEU A 51 3.47 13.33 -7.98
N LEU A 52 2.63 14.36 -8.04
CA LEU A 52 3.03 15.73 -7.73
C LEU A 52 2.08 16.30 -6.69
N ARG A 53 2.61 16.67 -5.52
CA ARG A 53 1.84 17.35 -4.47
C ARG A 53 2.20 18.82 -4.44
N LEU A 54 1.22 19.67 -4.71
CA LEU A 54 1.34 21.11 -4.53
C LEU A 54 1.12 21.49 -3.06
N GLN A 55 1.69 22.61 -2.62
CA GLN A 55 1.52 23.11 -1.25
C GLN A 55 0.06 23.41 -0.87
N ASN A 56 -0.80 23.71 -1.84
CA ASN A 56 -2.23 23.93 -1.63
C ASN A 56 -3.02 22.62 -1.36
N GLY A 57 -2.35 21.47 -1.34
CA GLY A 57 -2.96 20.15 -1.14
C GLY A 57 -3.48 19.51 -2.43
N LEU A 58 -3.41 20.19 -3.57
CA LEU A 58 -3.74 19.61 -4.88
C LEU A 58 -2.70 18.54 -5.23
N GLN A 59 -3.20 17.40 -5.70
CA GLN A 59 -2.38 16.27 -6.05
C GLN A 59 -2.61 15.90 -7.52
N LEU A 60 -1.57 16.02 -8.34
CA LEU A 60 -1.58 15.52 -9.71
C LEU A 60 -0.96 14.11 -9.71
N THR A 61 -1.50 13.22 -10.54
CA THR A 61 -1.02 11.84 -10.65
C THR A 61 -0.91 11.42 -12.10
N GLY A 62 -0.07 10.41 -12.36
CA GLY A 62 0.10 9.85 -13.69
C GLY A 62 0.76 10.83 -14.66
N GLU A 63 0.22 10.92 -15.88
CA GLU A 63 0.83 11.69 -16.97
C GLU A 63 0.88 13.20 -16.70
N GLN A 64 -0.12 13.75 -16.01
CA GLN A 64 -0.14 15.17 -15.64
C GLN A 64 0.99 15.54 -14.68
N ALA A 65 1.23 14.70 -13.68
CA ALA A 65 2.38 14.87 -12.79
C ALA A 65 3.69 14.68 -13.54
N TYR A 66 3.76 13.70 -14.45
CA TYR A 66 4.95 13.40 -15.21
C TYR A 66 5.40 14.59 -16.09
N ARG A 67 4.48 15.24 -16.81
CA ARG A 67 4.80 16.40 -17.66
C ARG A 67 5.38 17.60 -16.90
N GLU A 68 4.91 17.82 -15.68
CA GLU A 68 5.46 18.88 -14.84
C GLU A 68 6.85 18.51 -14.31
N ILE A 69 6.99 17.24 -13.90
CA ILE A 69 8.19 16.74 -13.24
C ILE A 69 9.33 16.43 -14.23
N GLU A 70 9.05 16.06 -15.49
CA GLU A 70 10.07 15.71 -16.49
C GLU A 70 11.01 16.87 -16.81
N THR A 71 10.55 18.11 -16.61
CA THR A 71 11.34 19.33 -16.80
C THR A 71 12.38 19.55 -15.69
N CYS A 72 12.32 18.76 -14.60
CA CYS A 72 13.22 18.90 -13.47
C CYS A 72 14.57 18.23 -13.73
N THR A 73 15.64 18.93 -13.34
CA THR A 73 17.02 18.45 -13.46
C THR A 73 17.64 18.08 -12.11
N GLN A 74 16.93 18.31 -11.00
CA GLN A 74 17.39 18.00 -9.66
C GLN A 74 16.52 16.91 -9.04
N TRP A 75 17.17 15.83 -8.64
CA TRP A 75 16.50 14.62 -8.17
C TRP A 75 17.16 14.05 -6.93
N GLN A 76 16.35 13.72 -5.95
CA GLN A 76 16.78 13.02 -4.75
C GLN A 76 16.31 11.57 -4.87
N VAL A 77 17.27 10.68 -5.06
CA VAL A 77 17.02 9.25 -5.20
C VAL A 77 17.12 8.62 -3.82
N GLU A 78 16.01 8.05 -3.37
CA GLU A 78 15.94 7.16 -2.22
C GLU A 78 15.87 5.73 -2.76
N LEU A 79 17.00 5.02 -2.69
CA LEU A 79 17.05 3.61 -3.08
C LEU A 79 16.24 2.81 -2.06
N GLU A 80 15.28 2.03 -2.56
CA GLU A 80 14.55 1.08 -1.73
C GLU A 80 15.56 -0.02 -1.39
N GLN A 81 16.16 0.04 -0.20
CA GLN A 81 16.94 -1.10 0.28
C GLN A 81 15.98 -2.29 0.28
N PRO A 82 16.38 -3.46 -0.25
CA PRO A 82 15.60 -4.67 -0.02
C PRO A 82 15.47 -4.79 1.49
N GLU A 83 14.26 -4.56 2.00
CA GLU A 83 14.00 -4.66 3.43
C GLU A 83 14.27 -6.12 3.82
N GLU A 84 15.48 -6.40 4.29
CA GLU A 84 15.64 -7.34 5.38
C GLU A 84 14.66 -6.88 6.45
N LYS A 85 13.57 -7.65 6.59
CA LYS A 85 12.57 -7.61 7.65
C LYS A 85 13.14 -7.04 8.95
N LYS A 86 13.13 -5.73 9.11
CA LYS A 86 13.40 -5.07 10.38
C LYS A 86 12.10 -4.44 10.84
N LYS A 87 11.32 -5.30 11.52
CA LYS A 87 10.47 -4.92 12.65
C LYS A 87 11.00 -3.64 13.27
N LYS A 88 10.24 -2.54 13.19
CA LYS A 88 10.44 -1.45 14.13
C LYS A 88 9.60 -1.73 15.39
N PRO A 89 10.25 -1.91 16.54
CA PRO A 89 9.59 -1.88 17.83
C PRO A 89 9.18 -0.44 18.13
N SER A 90 7.94 -0.26 18.59
CA SER A 90 7.46 0.99 19.18
C SER A 90 8.11 1.20 20.57
N PRO A 91 8.35 2.44 21.01
CA PRO A 91 9.10 2.74 22.23
C PRO A 91 8.27 2.47 23.49
N VAL A 92 8.98 1.93 24.48
CA VAL A 92 8.53 1.61 25.83
C VAL A 92 8.14 2.89 26.59
N GLN A 93 6.92 2.95 27.11
CA GLN A 93 6.57 3.79 28.25
C GLN A 93 6.60 2.91 29.51
N PHE A 94 7.50 3.26 30.43
CA PHE A 94 7.80 2.56 31.66
C PHE A 94 6.61 2.49 32.63
N SER A 95 6.32 1.29 33.15
CA SER A 95 5.99 1.06 34.56
C SER A 95 6.46 -0.35 34.97
N PRO A 96 6.92 -0.54 36.23
CA PRO A 96 7.89 -1.56 36.58
C PRO A 96 7.30 -2.86 37.16
N GLN A 97 8.11 -3.93 37.10
CA GLN A 97 8.10 -5.14 37.94
C GLN A 97 6.97 -6.17 37.71
N LEU A 98 7.20 -7.49 37.62
CA LEU A 98 8.31 -8.34 38.07
C LEU A 98 8.62 -9.48 37.07
N GLU A 99 9.91 -9.74 36.89
CA GLU A 99 10.53 -11.01 36.46
C GLU A 99 11.04 -11.75 37.72
N PRO A 100 11.58 -13.01 37.69
CA PRO A 100 11.75 -14.03 36.62
C PRO A 100 11.50 -15.51 37.14
N PRO A 101 12.17 -16.60 36.68
CA PRO A 101 12.17 -17.37 35.40
C PRO A 101 12.02 -18.92 35.67
N PRO A 102 12.55 -19.88 34.87
CA PRO A 102 12.82 -19.99 33.43
C PRO A 102 11.95 -21.13 32.79
N PHE A 103 11.96 -21.34 31.47
CA PHE A 103 12.07 -22.69 30.85
C PHE A 103 12.13 -22.57 29.32
N PHE A 104 12.85 -23.52 28.74
CA PHE A 104 13.50 -23.50 27.45
C PHE A 104 12.57 -23.63 26.23
N SER A 105 12.99 -22.96 25.15
CA SER A 105 12.98 -23.30 23.71
C SER A 105 12.10 -24.45 23.16
N THR A 106 11.34 -24.10 22.10
CA THR A 106 10.92 -24.83 20.86
C THR A 106 11.47 -26.25 20.60
N PRO A 107 10.80 -27.14 19.81
CA PRO A 107 9.89 -26.86 18.66
C PRO A 107 8.61 -27.75 18.61
N PRO A 108 7.68 -27.51 17.66
CA PRO A 108 7.51 -28.46 16.53
C PRO A 108 7.18 -27.72 15.22
N GLY A 109 7.49 -28.20 14.01
CA GLY A 109 7.19 -29.52 13.48
C GLY A 109 5.94 -29.43 12.60
N SER A 110 6.11 -29.60 11.29
CA SER A 110 5.10 -29.67 10.22
C SER A 110 3.70 -30.13 10.62
N THR A 111 2.65 -29.53 10.02
CA THR A 111 1.68 -30.22 9.11
C THR A 111 0.44 -29.34 8.79
N ASN A 112 -0.17 -29.66 7.64
CA ASN A 112 -1.53 -29.31 7.19
C ASN A 112 -1.77 -28.06 6.32
N ASN A 113 -1.40 -28.23 5.05
CA ASN A 113 -2.28 -27.88 3.93
C ASN A 113 -3.66 -28.56 4.09
N LEU A 114 -4.66 -27.87 4.63
CA LEU A 114 -6.06 -28.22 4.41
C LEU A 114 -6.88 -26.93 4.40
N TRP A 115 -7.31 -26.53 3.20
CA TRP A 115 -8.28 -25.48 2.90
C TRP A 115 -7.75 -24.04 2.89
N TYR A 116 -6.68 -23.81 2.11
CA TYR A 116 -6.43 -22.47 1.58
C TYR A 116 -7.58 -22.09 0.65
N SER A 117 -8.62 -21.47 1.21
CA SER A 117 -9.54 -20.66 0.41
C SER A 117 -8.67 -19.65 -0.33
N PRO A 118 -8.74 -19.59 -1.68
CA PRO A 118 -7.90 -18.69 -2.44
C PRO A 118 -8.06 -17.27 -1.90
N PRO A 119 -6.96 -16.51 -1.81
CA PRO A 119 -7.02 -15.15 -1.29
C PRO A 119 -7.96 -14.34 -2.18
N LEU A 120 -8.93 -13.67 -1.57
CA LEU A 120 -9.94 -12.93 -2.32
C LEU A 120 -9.25 -11.78 -3.05
N ARG A 121 -9.46 -11.68 -4.36
CA ARG A 121 -8.88 -10.63 -5.21
C ARG A 121 -9.98 -9.70 -5.66
N GLN A 122 -9.70 -8.40 -5.67
CA GLN A 122 -10.59 -7.42 -6.28
C GLN A 122 -10.41 -7.48 -7.79
N LYS A 123 -11.47 -7.81 -8.53
CA LYS A 123 -11.48 -7.80 -10.01
C LYS A 123 -11.76 -6.41 -10.56
N ARG A 124 -12.63 -5.66 -9.88
CA ARG A 124 -13.08 -4.33 -10.31
C ARG A 124 -13.16 -3.37 -9.13
N PRO A 125 -12.93 -2.07 -9.35
CA PRO A 125 -13.16 -1.08 -8.33
C PRO A 125 -14.65 -1.07 -7.95
N LEU A 126 -14.92 -0.94 -6.64
CA LEU A 126 -16.27 -0.83 -6.10
C LEU A 126 -16.89 0.51 -6.55
N ASP A 127 -17.76 0.44 -7.55
CA ASP A 127 -18.51 1.60 -8.01
C ASP A 127 -19.60 1.96 -6.97
N PRO A 128 -19.59 3.17 -6.38
CA PRO A 128 -20.61 3.60 -5.44
C PRO A 128 -22.02 3.65 -6.05
N ALA A 129 -22.16 3.72 -7.38
CA ALA A 129 -23.45 3.64 -8.06
C ALA A 129 -24.11 2.27 -7.90
N LEU A 130 -23.32 1.18 -7.85
CA LEU A 130 -23.81 -0.18 -7.64
C LEU A 130 -24.36 -0.41 -6.22
N LEU A 131 -24.00 0.46 -5.28
CA LEU A 131 -24.41 0.40 -3.89
C LEU A 131 -25.56 1.34 -3.54
N GLN A 132 -26.19 2.02 -4.53
CA GLN A 132 -27.25 3.00 -4.25
C GLN A 132 -28.54 2.35 -3.71
N ASN A 133 -28.82 1.09 -4.09
CA ASN A 133 -30.03 0.37 -3.71
C ASN A 133 -29.92 -0.42 -2.38
N VAL A 134 -28.75 -0.43 -1.75
CA VAL A 134 -28.52 -1.08 -0.44
C VAL A 134 -28.53 -0.07 0.70
N SER A 135 -28.94 -0.53 1.88
CA SER A 135 -29.04 0.33 3.07
C SER A 135 -27.69 0.92 3.46
N MET A 136 -27.69 2.05 4.17
CA MET A 136 -26.46 2.72 4.58
C MET A 136 -25.55 1.83 5.44
N LYS A 137 -26.15 0.95 6.27
CA LYS A 137 -25.43 -0.03 7.08
C LYS A 137 -24.74 -1.07 6.20
N GLU A 138 -25.46 -1.67 5.25
CA GLU A 138 -24.91 -2.67 4.33
C GLU A 138 -23.84 -2.07 3.42
N ARG A 139 -24.04 -0.84 2.95
CA ARG A 139 -23.03 -0.11 2.15
C ARG A 139 -21.72 0.06 2.91
N LEU A 140 -21.80 0.32 4.21
CA LEU A 140 -20.62 0.51 5.06
C LEU A 140 -19.90 -0.83 5.33
N ILE A 141 -20.67 -1.91 5.51
CA ILE A 141 -20.14 -3.28 5.63
C ILE A 141 -19.47 -3.71 4.32
N LEU A 142 -20.15 -3.55 3.18
CA LEU A 142 -19.62 -3.88 1.85
C LEU A 142 -18.34 -3.12 1.53
N ARG A 143 -18.28 -1.82 1.83
CA ARG A 143 -17.06 -1.01 1.66
C ARG A 143 -15.94 -1.48 2.59
N SER A 144 -16.26 -1.84 3.83
CA SER A 144 -15.27 -2.30 4.81
C SER A 144 -14.70 -3.68 4.42
N VAL A 145 -15.57 -4.62 4.04
CA VAL A 145 -15.20 -5.95 3.56
C VAL A 145 -14.42 -5.83 2.25
N PHE A 146 -14.90 -5.04 1.29
CA PHE A 146 -14.20 -4.80 0.02
C PHE A 146 -12.81 -4.19 0.25
N ALA A 147 -12.68 -3.16 1.10
CA ALA A 147 -11.38 -2.56 1.41
C ALA A 147 -10.39 -3.53 2.08
N MET A 148 -10.91 -4.56 2.76
CA MET A 148 -10.09 -5.60 3.39
C MET A 148 -9.63 -6.68 2.42
N ILE A 149 -10.32 -6.84 1.28
CA ILE A 149 -9.98 -7.75 0.19
C ILE A 149 -8.87 -7.11 -0.64
N ASN A 150 -7.66 -7.63 -0.52
CA ASN A 150 -6.48 -7.07 -1.20
C ASN A 150 -5.63 -8.15 -1.91
N GLY A 151 -6.21 -9.32 -2.18
CA GLY A 151 -5.51 -10.45 -2.79
C GLY A 151 -4.52 -11.15 -1.86
N LYS A 152 -4.50 -10.82 -0.56
CA LYS A 152 -3.59 -11.42 0.43
C LYS A 152 -4.31 -12.12 1.57
N ARG A 153 -5.60 -11.88 1.75
CA ARG A 153 -6.39 -12.37 2.89
C ARG A 153 -7.48 -13.30 2.41
N CYS A 154 -7.68 -14.40 3.13
CA CYS A 154 -8.80 -15.31 2.91
C CYS A 154 -10.06 -14.85 3.67
N CYS A 155 -11.20 -15.43 3.34
CA CYS A 155 -12.50 -15.14 3.97
C CYS A 155 -12.44 -15.17 5.51
N GLU A 156 -11.78 -16.20 6.06
CA GLU A 156 -11.67 -16.41 7.50
C GLU A 156 -10.78 -15.36 8.19
N GLU A 157 -9.73 -14.88 7.53
CA GLU A 157 -8.89 -13.79 8.03
C GLU A 157 -9.63 -12.45 8.06
N ILE A 158 -10.51 -12.23 7.08
CA ILE A 158 -11.37 -11.04 7.03
C ILE A 158 -12.41 -11.09 8.16
N LYS A 159 -12.99 -12.26 8.43
CA LYS A 159 -13.90 -12.49 9.57
C LYS A 159 -13.23 -12.29 10.92
N ALA A 160 -11.98 -12.70 11.05
CA ALA A 160 -11.22 -12.52 12.29
C ALA A 160 -10.77 -11.07 12.53
N GLN A 161 -10.58 -10.28 11.46
CA GLN A 161 -10.11 -8.89 11.56
C GLN A 161 -11.23 -7.85 11.63
N LEU A 162 -12.34 -8.07 10.91
CA LEU A 162 -13.50 -7.21 11.05
C LEU A 162 -14.26 -7.62 12.30
N ARG A 163 -14.43 -6.68 13.24
CA ARG A 163 -15.30 -6.85 14.43
C ARG A 163 -16.80 -6.80 14.05
N LEU A 164 -17.18 -7.54 13.00
CA LEU A 164 -18.54 -7.67 12.50
C LEU A 164 -19.01 -9.11 12.68
N SER A 165 -20.32 -9.33 12.67
CA SER A 165 -20.87 -10.68 12.74
C SER A 165 -20.43 -11.49 11.51
N PRO A 166 -19.99 -12.75 11.67
CA PRO A 166 -19.54 -13.59 10.54
C PRO A 166 -20.59 -13.68 9.42
N ARG A 167 -21.87 -13.70 9.80
CA ARG A 167 -23.03 -13.69 8.90
C ARG A 167 -23.07 -12.45 8.00
N ASP A 168 -22.86 -11.26 8.57
CA ASP A 168 -22.83 -10.00 7.81
C ASP A 168 -21.66 -9.95 6.82
N ILE A 169 -20.55 -10.61 7.15
CA ILE A 169 -19.36 -10.70 6.29
C ILE A 169 -19.60 -11.71 5.15
N ASP A 170 -20.20 -12.86 5.44
CA ASP A 170 -20.55 -13.85 4.42
C ASP A 170 -21.58 -13.27 3.42
N ASP A 171 -22.62 -12.58 3.92
CA ASP A 171 -23.62 -11.92 3.07
C ASP A 171 -22.99 -10.80 2.22
N ALA A 172 -22.04 -10.05 2.77
CA ALA A 172 -21.29 -9.05 2.04
C ALA A 172 -20.37 -9.66 0.97
N LEU A 173 -19.67 -10.76 1.27
CA LEU A 173 -18.82 -11.46 0.31
C LEU A 173 -19.61 -12.12 -0.81
N ALA A 174 -20.79 -12.68 -0.50
CA ALA A 174 -21.71 -13.20 -1.51
C ALA A 174 -22.19 -12.08 -2.45
N SER A 175 -22.54 -10.93 -1.89
CA SER A 175 -22.97 -9.75 -2.65
C SER A 175 -21.85 -9.20 -3.55
N LEU A 176 -20.61 -9.11 -3.03
CA LEU A 176 -19.46 -8.65 -3.81
C LEU A 176 -19.07 -9.62 -4.94
N ARG A 177 -19.23 -10.94 -4.74
CA ARG A 177 -19.05 -11.94 -5.80
C ARG A 177 -20.16 -11.87 -6.85
N ALA A 178 -21.41 -11.69 -6.45
CA ALA A 178 -22.55 -11.54 -7.36
C ALA A 178 -22.43 -10.30 -8.26
N LEU A 179 -21.78 -9.24 -7.77
CA LEU A 179 -21.46 -8.04 -8.53
C LEU A 179 -20.17 -8.17 -9.39
N ASP A 180 -19.56 -9.36 -9.45
CA ASP A 180 -18.28 -9.65 -10.14
C ASP A 180 -17.14 -8.69 -9.72
N LEU A 181 -17.20 -8.20 -8.49
CA LEU A 181 -16.21 -7.28 -7.94
C LEU A 181 -15.01 -8.01 -7.33
N ILE A 182 -15.20 -9.26 -6.90
CA ILE A 182 -14.17 -10.08 -6.26
C ILE A 182 -14.18 -11.53 -6.77
N GLU A 183 -13.02 -12.19 -6.79
CA GLU A 183 -12.82 -13.64 -7.04
C GLU A 183 -12.08 -14.32 -5.89
#